data_AF-A0AAN8TCL4-F1
#
_entry.id   AF-A0AAN8TCL4-F1
#
_cell.length_a   1.000
_cell.length_b   1.000
_cell.length_c   1.000
_cell.angle_alpha   90.00
_cell.angle_beta   90.00
_cell.angle_gamma   90.00
#
_symmetry.space_group_name_H-M   'P 1'
#
loop_
_entity.id
_entity.type
_entity.pdbx_description
1 polymer ?
#
loop_
_entity_poly.entity_id
_entity_poly.type
_entity_poly.pdbx_seq_one_letter_code
_entity_poly.pdbx_strand_id
1 'polypeptide(L)'
;MKLEKALVYMTKKGEHKWIICRLVAKHNHELASLNNQKFLRSKRKKIEAQKNLIDLLDNSEVHPSKIVSVLTNQAGGVDRLNLTGQDIQNYLQTGRQKDQEKETHN
;
A
#
# COMPACT_ATOMS: atom_id res chain seq x y z
N MET A 1 21.97 -2.05 -11.20
CA MET A 1 20.63 -2.45 -10.74
C MET A 1 20.21 -3.67 -11.56
N LYS A 2 20.22 -4.89 -11.00
CA LYS A 2 19.83 -6.10 -11.75
C LYS A 2 18.34 -6.05 -12.03
N LEU A 3 17.96 -6.23 -13.30
CA LEU A 3 16.56 -6.21 -13.72
C LEU A 3 15.81 -7.40 -13.12
N GLU A 4 14.89 -7.10 -12.21
CA GLU A 4 13.85 -7.99 -11.66
C GLU A 4 12.79 -8.26 -12.72
N LYS A 5 12.99 -9.21 -13.64
CA LYS A 5 12.00 -9.40 -14.72
C LYS A 5 11.68 -10.86 -14.97
N ALA A 6 10.49 -11.26 -14.52
CA ALA A 6 9.67 -12.19 -15.29
C ALA A 6 9.23 -11.49 -16.58
N LEU A 7 9.14 -12.25 -17.67
CA LEU A 7 8.83 -11.72 -18.99
C LEU A 7 7.58 -12.40 -19.53
N VAL A 8 6.68 -11.60 -20.10
CA VAL A 8 5.52 -12.07 -20.86
C VAL A 8 5.65 -11.53 -22.27
N TYR A 9 5.68 -12.42 -23.25
CA TYR A 9 5.66 -12.09 -24.66
C TYR A 9 4.25 -12.28 -25.18
N MET A 10 3.66 -11.22 -25.73
CA MET A 10 2.31 -11.24 -26.27
C MET A 10 2.32 -10.85 -27.74
N THR A 11 1.50 -11.53 -28.54
CA THR A 11 1.25 -11.15 -29.93
C THR A 11 -0.24 -10.87 -30.14
N LYS A 12 -0.53 -9.97 -31.08
CA LYS A 12 -1.90 -9.66 -31.48
C LYS A 12 -2.36 -10.68 -32.53
N LYS A 13 -3.51 -11.33 -32.30
CA LYS A 13 -4.17 -12.21 -33.26
C LYS A 13 -5.51 -11.59 -33.69
N GLY A 14 -5.55 -10.99 -34.88
CA GLY A 14 -6.72 -10.27 -35.36
C GLY A 14 -6.96 -8.95 -34.60
N GLU A 15 -8.12 -8.31 -34.78
CA GLU A 15 -8.32 -6.93 -34.33
C GLU A 15 -8.41 -6.78 -32.80
N HIS A 16 -8.91 -7.80 -32.08
CA HIS A 16 -9.25 -7.69 -30.65
C HIS A 16 -8.76 -8.84 -29.77
N LYS A 17 -7.87 -9.72 -30.25
CA LYS A 17 -7.32 -10.81 -29.41
C LYS A 17 -5.82 -10.67 -29.25
N TRP A 18 -5.35 -10.93 -28.03
CA TRP A 18 -3.94 -11.06 -27.70
C TRP A 18 -3.68 -12.49 -27.24
N ILE A 19 -2.54 -13.05 -27.66
CA ILE A 19 -2.10 -14.38 -27.27
C ILE A 19 -0.77 -14.25 -26.57
N ILE A 20 -0.63 -14.96 -25.45
CA ILE A 20 0.65 -15.12 -24.75
C ILE A 20 1.47 -16.15 -25.52
N CYS A 21 2.55 -15.71 -26.15
CA CYS A 21 3.46 -16.58 -26.91
C CYS A 21 4.50 -17.25 -26.02
N ARG A 22 4.93 -16.55 -24.96
CA ARG A 22 5.95 -17.05 -24.03
C ARG A 22 5.80 -16.39 -22.67
N LEU A 23 5.90 -17.20 -21.62
CA LEU A 23 5.97 -16.76 -20.24
C LEU A 23 7.28 -17.25 -19.63
N VAL A 24 8.12 -16.32 -19.18
CA VAL A 24 9.31 -16.62 -18.38
C VAL A 24 8.99 -16.24 -16.94
N ALA A 25 8.56 -17.23 -16.16
CA ALA A 25 8.17 -17.06 -14.75
C ALA A 25 9.36 -17.17 -13.78
N LYS A 26 10.56 -17.52 -14.27
CA LYS A 26 11.75 -17.65 -13.41
C LYS A 26 12.26 -16.27 -13.01
N HIS A 27 12.37 -16.06 -11.70
CA HIS A 27 13.00 -14.88 -11.11
C HIS A 27 14.44 -15.21 -10.67
N ASN A 28 15.25 -14.17 -10.45
CA ASN A 28 16.58 -14.29 -9.87
C ASN A 28 16.60 -14.07 -8.34
N HIS A 29 15.42 -14.01 -7.72
CA HIS A 29 15.22 -13.87 -6.28
C HIS A 29 13.90 -14.57 -5.88
N GLU A 30 13.71 -14.77 -4.58
CA GLU A 30 12.44 -15.28 -4.05
C GLU A 30 11.34 -14.22 -4.15
N LEU A 31 10.12 -14.65 -4.49
CA LEU A 31 8.96 -13.76 -4.48
C LEU A 31 8.63 -13.34 -3.05
N ALA A 32 8.11 -12.12 -2.90
CA ALA A 32 7.67 -11.65 -1.59
C ALA A 32 6.59 -12.58 -1.03
N SER A 33 6.81 -13.04 0.21
CA SER A 33 5.83 -13.81 0.95
C SER A 33 4.56 -12.99 1.23
N LEU A 34 3.47 -13.66 1.59
CA LEU A 34 2.19 -13.02 1.93
C LEU A 34 2.36 -11.94 3.01
N ASN A 35 3.18 -12.24 4.04
CA ASN A 35 3.44 -11.34 5.17
C ASN A 35 4.24 -10.09 4.76
N ASN A 36 5.03 -10.20 3.70
CA ASN A 36 5.87 -9.12 3.16
C ASN A 36 5.17 -8.30 2.07
N GLN A 37 3.93 -8.63 1.71
CA GLN A 37 3.19 -7.89 0.69
C GLN A 37 3.02 -6.42 1.04
N LYS A 38 2.86 -6.07 2.33
CA LYS A 38 2.77 -4.68 2.80
C LYS A 38 3.99 -3.82 2.45
N PHE A 39 5.15 -4.40 2.15
CA PHE A 39 6.31 -3.64 1.71
C PHE A 39 6.26 -3.32 0.21
N LEU A 40 5.50 -4.08 -0.58
CA LEU A 40 5.28 -3.80 -2.00
C LEU A 40 4.31 -2.63 -2.16
N ARG A 41 4.78 -1.55 -2.81
CA ARG A 41 3.96 -0.35 -3.07
C ARG A 41 2.63 -0.67 -3.78
N SER A 42 2.63 -1.64 -4.70
CA SER A 42 1.42 -2.07 -5.44
C SER A 42 0.36 -2.73 -4.55
N LYS A 43 0.76 -3.24 -3.38
CA LYS A 43 -0.12 -3.89 -2.41
C LYS A 43 -0.56 -2.95 -1.29
N ARG A 44 0.12 -1.81 -1.10
CA ARG A 44 -0.23 -0.75 -0.14
C ARG A 44 -1.41 0.14 -0.57
N LYS A 45 -2.49 -0.43 -1.12
CA LYS A 45 -3.71 0.35 -1.42
C LYS A 45 -4.49 0.58 -0.14
N LYS A 46 -4.59 1.85 0.27
CA LYS A 46 -5.39 2.29 1.43
C LYS A 46 -6.86 2.03 1.15
N ILE A 47 -7.50 1.22 1.98
CA ILE A 47 -8.95 1.07 1.96
C ILE A 47 -9.53 2.33 2.59
N GLU A 48 -10.55 2.91 1.98
CA GLU A 48 -11.19 4.14 2.47
C GLU A 48 -11.66 4.01 3.92
N ALA A 49 -12.21 2.85 4.28
CA ALA A 49 -12.57 2.53 5.67
C ALA A 49 -11.40 2.64 6.66
N GLN A 50 -10.17 2.27 6.26
CA GLN A 50 -8.99 2.40 7.12
C GLN A 50 -8.60 3.86 7.30
N LYS A 51 -8.74 4.70 6.26
CA LYS A 51 -8.50 6.15 6.37
C LYS A 51 -9.49 6.80 7.32
N ASN A 52 -10.79 6.50 7.14
CA ASN A 52 -11.84 7.05 7.99
C ASN A 52 -11.63 6.69 9.46
N LEU A 53 -11.16 5.46 9.75
CA LEU A 53 -10.82 5.07 11.11
C LEU A 53 -9.57 5.80 11.63
N ILE A 54 -8.54 6.00 10.79
CA ILE A 54 -7.36 6.79 11.17
C ILE A 54 -7.78 8.23 11.52
N ASP A 55 -8.60 8.86 10.67
CA ASP A 55 -9.09 10.23 10.87
C ASP A 55 -9.92 10.34 12.16
N LEU A 56 -10.83 9.39 12.40
CA LEU A 56 -11.63 9.34 13.64
C LEU A 56 -10.73 9.25 14.89
N LEU A 57 -9.71 8.40 14.86
CA LEU A 57 -8.81 8.20 15.99
C LEU A 57 -7.88 9.39 16.21
N ASP A 58 -7.36 10.00 15.14
CA ASP A 58 -6.52 11.21 15.23
C ASP A 58 -7.34 12.41 15.75
N ASN A 59 -8.58 12.58 15.28
CA ASN A 59 -9.54 13.58 15.80
C ASN A 59 -9.93 13.34 17.27
N SER A 60 -9.79 12.09 17.75
CA SER A 60 -10.00 11.72 19.15
C SER A 60 -8.70 11.80 19.97
N GLU A 61 -7.66 12.46 19.44
CA GLU A 61 -6.34 12.64 20.06
C GLU A 61 -5.61 11.32 20.40
N VAL A 62 -5.97 10.23 19.72
CA VAL A 62 -5.29 8.95 19.93
C VAL A 62 -3.89 9.02 19.34
N HIS A 63 -2.89 8.78 20.18
CA HIS A 63 -1.50 8.81 19.74
C HIS A 63 -1.23 7.83 18.57
N PRO A 64 -0.45 8.22 17.53
CA PRO A 64 -0.23 7.40 16.34
C PRO A 64 0.23 5.95 16.60
N SER A 65 1.03 5.72 17.64
CA SER A 65 1.44 4.36 18.03
C SER A 65 0.26 3.48 18.44
N LYS A 66 -0.76 4.05 19.12
CA LYS A 66 -1.99 3.35 19.48
C LYS A 66 -2.88 3.14 18.26
N ILE A 67 -2.95 4.09 17.33
CA ILE A 67 -3.67 3.93 16.06
C ILE A 67 -3.15 2.71 15.28
N VAL A 68 -1.82 2.57 15.19
CA VAL A 68 -1.20 1.40 14.54
C VAL A 68 -1.61 0.09 15.22
N SER A 69 -1.64 0.06 16.56
CA SER A 69 -2.08 -1.11 17.32
C SER A 69 -3.55 -1.45 17.07
N VAL A 70 -4.44 -0.46 17.03
CA VAL A 70 -5.87 -0.66 16.75
C VAL A 70 -6.07 -1.26 15.36
N LEU A 71 -5.43 -0.68 14.35
CA LEU A 71 -5.51 -1.17 12.97
C LEU A 71 -4.95 -2.59 12.82
N THR A 72 -3.85 -2.88 13.54
CA THR A 72 -3.24 -4.21 13.56
C THR A 72 -4.20 -5.24 14.17
N ASN A 73 -4.84 -4.90 15.29
CA ASN A 73 -5.80 -5.77 15.95
C ASN A 73 -7.05 -5.98 15.09
N GLN A 74 -7.58 -4.92 14.47
CA GLN A 74 -8.73 -5.01 13.57
C GLN A 74 -8.44 -5.88 12.34
N ALA A 75 -7.22 -5.82 11.80
CA ALA A 75 -6.78 -6.67 10.69
C ALA A 75 -6.57 -8.14 11.11
N GLY A 76 -6.57 -8.44 12.42
CA GLY A 76 -6.26 -9.76 12.94
C GLY A 76 -4.76 -10.10 12.89
N GLY A 77 -3.90 -9.08 12.99
CA GLY A 77 -2.45 -9.22 13.04
C GLY A 77 -1.70 -8.36 12.02
N VAL A 78 -0.41 -8.12 12.29
CA VAL A 78 0.45 -7.23 11.50
C VAL A 78 0.72 -7.75 10.08
N ASP A 79 0.56 -9.05 9.86
CA ASP A 79 0.75 -9.69 8.56
C ASP A 79 -0.46 -9.51 7.64
N ARG A 80 -1.63 -9.22 8.21
CA ARG A 80 -2.87 -8.96 7.47
C ARG A 80 -3.10 -7.49 7.20
N LEU A 81 -2.32 -6.62 7.83
CA LEU A 81 -2.35 -5.19 7.58
C LEU A 81 -1.60 -4.87 6.28
N ASN A 82 -2.31 -4.31 5.32
CA ASN A 82 -1.80 -3.85 4.02
C ASN A 82 -1.09 -2.48 4.09
N LEU A 83 -0.88 -1.95 5.29
CA LEU A 83 -0.22 -0.68 5.56
C LEU A 83 0.94 -0.88 6.54
N THR A 84 1.97 -0.07 6.37
CA THR A 84 3.07 0.02 7.34
C THR A 84 2.79 1.13 8.35
N GLY A 85 3.46 1.10 9.50
CA GLY A 85 3.40 2.20 10.46
C GLY A 85 3.84 3.54 9.85
N GLN A 86 4.81 3.50 8.92
CA GLN A 86 5.24 4.68 8.18
C GLN A 86 4.14 5.24 7.27
N ASP A 87 3.31 4.39 6.65
CA ASP A 87 2.21 4.86 5.81
C ASP A 87 1.14 5.63 6.60
N ILE A 88 0.96 5.26 7.88
CA ILE A 88 0.06 5.94 8.82
C ILE A 88 0.69 7.26 9.26
N GLN A 89 1.96 7.27 9.69
CA GLN A 89 2.65 8.51 10.07
C GLN A 89 2.70 9.53 8.92
N ASN A 90 3.05 9.08 7.72
CA ASN A 90 3.06 9.95 6.53
C ASN A 90 1.68 10.53 6.24
N TYR A 91 0.61 9.74 6.43
CA TYR A 91 -0.75 10.22 6.23
C TYR A 91 -1.14 11.33 7.20
N LEU A 92 -0.90 11.12 8.49
CA LEU A 92 -1.18 12.09 9.55
C LEU A 92 -0.37 13.37 9.34
N GLN A 93 0.92 13.24 9.00
CA GLN A 93 1.78 14.38 8.72
C GLN A 93 1.30 15.19 7.52
N THR A 94 0.93 14.54 6.42
CA THR A 94 0.36 15.23 5.25
C THR A 94 -0.96 15.92 5.58
N GLY A 95 -1.80 15.35 6.46
CA GLY A 95 -3.01 16.01 6.96
C GLY A 95 -2.68 17.32 7.68
N ARG A 96 -1.82 17.26 8.70
CA ARG A 96 -1.42 18.42 9.52
C ARG A 96 -0.80 19.54 8.69
N GLN A 97 0.05 19.20 7.71
CA GLN A 97 0.64 20.18 6.79
C GLN A 97 -0.42 20.93 5.99
N LYS A 98 -1.43 20.23 5.47
CA LYS A 98 -2.52 20.87 4.72
C LYS A 98 -3.36 21.80 5.57
N ASP A 99 -3.55 21.47 6.84
CA ASP A 99 -4.33 22.33 7.74
C ASP A 99 -3.55 23.60 8.09
N GLN A 100 -2.24 23.50 8.30
CA GLN A 100 -1.35 24.67 8.44
C GLN A 100 -1.31 25.54 7.18
N GLU A 101 -1.29 24.95 5.99
CA GLU A 101 -1.34 25.69 4.72
C GLU A 101 -2.65 26.46 4.53
N LYS A 102 -3.78 25.92 5.01
CA LYS A 102 -5.09 26.62 4.98
C LYS A 102 -5.16 27.77 5.98
N GLU A 103 -4.54 27.63 7.14
CA GLU A 103 -4.48 28.67 8.17
C GLU A 103 -3.58 29.85 7.76
N THR A 104 -2.53 29.58 6.97
CA THR A 104 -1.58 30.62 6.50
C THR A 104 -2.06 31.44 5.31
N HIS A 105 -3.12 30.99 4.62
CA HIS A 105 -3.69 31.67 3.44
C HIS A 105 -5.09 32.28 3.70
N ASN A 106 -5.52 32.33 4.97
CA ASN A 106 -6.74 33.00 5.42
C ASN A 106 -6.42 34.27 6.21
#